data_AF-A0A1V3WSL5-F1
#
_entry.id   AF-A0A1V3WSL5-F1
#
_cell.length_a   1.000
_cell.length_b   1.000
_cell.length_c   1.000
_cell.angle_alpha   90.00
_cell.angle_beta   90.00
_cell.angle_gamma   90.00
#
_symmetry.space_group_name_H-M   'P 1'
#
loop_
_entity.id
_entity.type
_entity.pdbx_description
1 polymer ?
#
loop_
_entity_poly.entity_id
_entity_poly.type
_entity_poly.pdbx_seq_one_letter_code
_entity_poly.pdbx_strand_id
1 'polypeptide(L)'
;MPLAVGEVFAGYTILRVLGAGAMGTVYLAQHPRLPRRDALKVLPAELTADPQYRARFVREAEIAASLWHPNILGIHDRGESGGQFWISMDFVAGTDAAKLLRDRYPRGMPLELAAPIITAVGSALDYAHQRGLLHRDVKPANILIADPGSETQRVFLADFGIARPVDDTAGLTATNFAIGTVAYAAPEQLMGEPIDGRADQYALACTAFHMLSGTQPYESPSAAAVITKHVMARHRRSASAAPNWRAWTRYSPGRWRKSRPSGSPIAATSPSS
;
A
#
# COMPACT_ATOMS: atom_id res chain seq x y z
N MET A 1 12.20 -16.55 -13.68
CA MET A 1 13.46 -15.78 -13.52
C MET A 1 13.14 -14.29 -13.60
N PRO A 2 13.87 -13.40 -12.91
CA PRO A 2 13.68 -11.96 -13.06
C PRO A 2 14.02 -11.52 -14.50
N LEU A 3 13.28 -10.53 -14.99
CA LEU A 3 13.49 -9.98 -16.35
C LEU A 3 14.84 -9.26 -16.42
N ALA A 4 15.55 -9.44 -17.53
CA ALA A 4 16.87 -8.85 -17.74
C ALA A 4 16.77 -7.38 -18.18
N VAL A 5 17.83 -6.60 -17.92
CA VAL A 5 17.95 -5.24 -18.45
C VAL A 5 18.00 -5.30 -19.99
N GLY A 6 17.17 -4.48 -20.64
CA GLY A 6 16.99 -4.47 -22.10
C GLY A 6 15.92 -5.44 -22.60
N GLU A 7 15.43 -6.35 -21.76
CA GLU A 7 14.32 -7.25 -22.13
C GLU A 7 13.03 -6.46 -22.35
N VAL A 8 12.21 -6.90 -23.30
CA VAL A 8 10.89 -6.32 -23.57
C VAL A 8 9.81 -7.22 -22.98
N PHE A 9 9.01 -6.68 -22.08
CA PHE A 9 7.89 -7.38 -21.44
C PHE A 9 6.63 -6.53 -21.53
N ALA A 10 5.53 -7.09 -22.04
CA ALA A 10 4.29 -6.36 -22.31
C ALA A 10 4.49 -5.07 -23.14
N GLY A 11 5.52 -5.04 -24.00
CA GLY A 11 5.92 -3.86 -24.77
C GLY A 11 6.84 -2.87 -24.04
N TYR A 12 6.96 -2.97 -22.72
CA TYR A 12 7.87 -2.12 -21.94
C TYR A 12 9.30 -2.67 -21.98
N THR A 13 10.28 -1.79 -22.16
CA THR A 13 11.70 -2.18 -22.09
C THR A 13 12.22 -2.04 -20.66
N ILE A 14 12.72 -3.12 -20.07
CA ILE A 14 13.21 -3.15 -18.70
C ILE A 14 14.54 -2.38 -18.59
N LEU A 15 14.60 -1.41 -17.68
CA LEU A 15 15.81 -0.60 -17.45
C LEU A 15 16.59 -1.08 -16.22
N ARG A 16 15.90 -1.43 -15.13
CA ARG A 16 16.49 -2.01 -13.90
C ARG A 16 15.41 -2.49 -12.94
N VAL A 17 15.80 -3.29 -11.96
CA VAL A 17 14.94 -3.66 -10.82
C VAL A 17 14.84 -2.48 -9.84
N LEU A 18 13.62 -2.19 -9.37
CA LEU A 18 13.32 -1.24 -8.28
C LEU A 18 13.18 -1.97 -6.94
N GLY A 19 12.57 -3.16 -6.94
CA GLY A 19 12.41 -3.99 -5.76
C GLY A 19 11.81 -5.35 -6.10
N ALA A 20 12.01 -6.34 -5.22
CA ALA A 20 11.46 -7.68 -5.36
C ALA A 20 10.90 -8.17 -4.03
N GLY A 21 9.80 -8.91 -4.08
CA GLY A 21 9.18 -9.51 -2.90
C GLY A 21 8.19 -10.61 -3.27
N ALA A 22 7.47 -11.11 -2.25
CA ALA A 22 6.50 -12.19 -2.42
C ALA A 22 5.37 -11.88 -3.43
N MET A 23 5.04 -10.59 -3.59
CA MET A 23 3.97 -10.11 -4.48
C MET A 23 4.51 -9.69 -5.87
N GLY A 24 5.72 -10.13 -6.22
CA GLY A 24 6.33 -9.88 -7.52
C GLY A 24 7.54 -8.96 -7.48
N THR A 25 8.00 -8.62 -8.68
CA THR A 25 9.16 -7.75 -8.90
C THR A 25 8.70 -6.47 -9.58
N VAL A 26 9.16 -5.33 -9.08
CA VAL A 26 8.92 -4.01 -9.65
C VAL A 26 10.16 -3.58 -10.41
N TYR A 27 9.97 -3.20 -11.67
CA TYR A 27 11.02 -2.75 -12.57
C TYR A 27 10.81 -1.29 -12.93
N LEU A 28 11.89 -0.55 -13.14
CA LEU A 28 11.84 0.69 -13.89
C LEU A 28 11.85 0.29 -15.36
N ALA A 29 10.84 0.72 -16.12
CA ALA A 29 10.72 0.35 -17.51
C ALA A 29 10.44 1.58 -18.40
N GLN A 30 10.97 1.55 -19.61
CA GLN A 30 10.68 2.55 -20.64
C GLN A 30 9.31 2.25 -21.25
N HIS A 31 8.42 3.24 -21.28
CA HIS A 31 7.11 3.08 -21.89
C HIS A 31 7.26 2.89 -23.42
N PRO A 32 6.52 1.95 -24.05
CA PRO A 32 6.71 1.58 -25.47
C PRO A 32 6.51 2.72 -26.46
N ARG A 33 5.65 3.67 -26.14
CA ARG A 33 5.14 4.69 -27.08
C ARG A 33 5.32 6.13 -26.64
N LEU A 34 5.64 6.35 -25.36
CA LEU A 34 5.65 7.68 -24.75
C LEU A 34 7.04 7.93 -24.18
N PRO A 35 7.55 9.17 -24.23
CA PRO A 35 8.87 9.51 -23.70
C PRO A 35 8.85 9.62 -22.17
N ARG A 36 8.35 8.60 -21.48
CA ARG A 36 8.29 8.51 -20.02
C ARG A 36 8.74 7.13 -19.52
N ARG A 37 9.01 7.05 -18.23
CA ARG A 37 9.35 5.80 -17.54
C ARG A 37 8.26 5.46 -16.55
N ASP A 38 7.90 4.19 -16.50
CA ASP A 38 6.86 3.67 -15.64
C ASP A 38 7.49 2.66 -14.66
N ALA A 39 6.88 2.52 -13.48
CA ALA A 39 7.16 1.38 -12.62
C ALA A 39 6.29 0.20 -13.08
N LEU A 40 6.91 -0.89 -13.47
CA LEU A 40 6.24 -2.09 -13.97
C LEU A 40 6.34 -3.19 -12.91
N LYS A 41 5.22 -3.51 -12.25
CA LYS A 41 5.13 -4.62 -11.32
C LYS A 41 4.71 -5.88 -12.06
N VAL A 42 5.53 -6.92 -12.01
CA VAL A 42 5.26 -8.23 -12.61
C VAL A 42 5.08 -9.24 -11.49
N LEU A 43 3.93 -9.92 -11.49
CA LEU A 43 3.55 -10.89 -10.46
C LEU A 43 4.19 -12.26 -10.77
N PRO A 44 4.43 -13.09 -9.73
CA PRO A 44 4.89 -14.47 -9.92
C PRO A 44 3.89 -15.28 -10.77
N ALA A 45 4.41 -16.22 -11.56
CA ALA A 45 3.59 -17.07 -12.42
C ALA A 45 2.66 -17.98 -11.59
N GLU A 46 3.13 -18.41 -10.41
CA GLU A 46 2.37 -19.28 -9.50
C GLU A 46 1.10 -18.60 -8.99
N LEU A 47 1.17 -17.31 -8.67
CA LEU A 47 -0.02 -16.52 -8.29
C LEU A 47 -0.93 -16.25 -9.49
N THR A 48 -0.35 -16.06 -10.68
CA THR A 48 -1.12 -15.80 -11.91
C THR A 48 -1.95 -17.02 -12.34
N ALA A 49 -1.44 -18.23 -12.09
CA ALA A 49 -2.09 -19.48 -12.47
C ALA A 49 -3.31 -19.85 -11.61
N ASP A 50 -3.48 -19.27 -10.42
CA ASP A 50 -4.62 -19.54 -9.54
C ASP A 50 -5.91 -18.85 -10.07
N PRO A 51 -6.95 -19.60 -10.46
CA PRO A 51 -8.19 -19.03 -10.99
C PRO A 51 -8.93 -18.10 -10.00
N GLN A 52 -8.91 -18.42 -8.70
CA GLN A 52 -9.54 -17.58 -7.67
C GLN A 52 -8.77 -16.28 -7.47
N TYR A 53 -7.45 -16.35 -7.56
CA TYR A 53 -6.59 -15.18 -7.51
C TYR A 53 -6.81 -14.28 -8.73
N ARG A 54 -6.83 -14.86 -9.93
CA ARG A 54 -7.05 -14.15 -11.21
C ARG A 54 -8.33 -13.34 -11.23
N ALA A 55 -9.46 -13.93 -10.83
CA ALA A 55 -10.74 -13.23 -10.80
C ALA A 55 -10.74 -12.03 -9.85
N ARG A 56 -10.12 -12.17 -8.67
CA ARG A 56 -9.99 -11.09 -7.68
C ARG A 56 -9.03 -10.00 -8.16
N PHE A 57 -7.89 -10.40 -8.71
CA PHE A 57 -6.89 -9.47 -9.25
C PHE A 57 -7.50 -8.53 -10.29
N VAL A 58 -8.22 -9.08 -11.27
CA VAL A 58 -8.88 -8.26 -12.30
C VAL A 58 -9.85 -7.25 -11.67
N ARG A 59 -10.72 -7.70 -10.75
CA ARG A 59 -11.69 -6.84 -10.08
C ARG A 59 -11.05 -5.74 -9.25
N GLU A 60 -10.08 -6.07 -8.41
CA GLU A 60 -9.43 -5.08 -7.55
C GLU A 60 -8.53 -4.13 -8.34
N ALA A 61 -7.89 -4.62 -9.40
CA ALA A 61 -7.07 -3.79 -10.29
C ALA A 61 -7.93 -2.78 -11.06
N GLU A 62 -9.16 -3.14 -11.45
CA GLU A 62 -10.12 -2.21 -12.06
C GLU A 62 -10.51 -1.08 -11.12
N ILE A 63 -10.84 -1.41 -9.87
CA ILE A 63 -11.19 -0.39 -8.88
C ILE A 63 -9.98 0.49 -8.61
N ALA A 64 -8.80 -0.09 -8.42
CA ALA A 64 -7.57 0.65 -8.16
C ALA A 64 -7.19 1.57 -9.34
N ALA A 65 -7.34 1.11 -10.58
CA ALA A 65 -7.10 1.93 -11.78
C ALA A 65 -8.10 3.09 -11.94
N SER A 66 -9.29 2.97 -11.34
CA SER A 66 -10.27 4.06 -11.31
C SER A 66 -9.98 5.13 -10.23
N LEU A 67 -9.02 4.88 -9.34
CA LEU A 67 -8.69 5.82 -8.28
C LEU A 67 -7.91 7.00 -8.84
N TRP A 68 -8.36 8.20 -8.46
CA TRP A 68 -7.74 9.45 -8.85
C TRP A 68 -7.67 10.36 -7.63
N HIS A 69 -6.53 10.35 -6.97
CA HIS A 69 -6.29 11.07 -5.72
C HIS A 69 -4.81 11.48 -5.65
N PRO A 70 -4.49 12.71 -5.18
CA PRO A 70 -3.11 13.22 -5.18
C PRO A 70 -2.12 12.37 -4.36
N ASN A 71 -2.62 11.60 -3.41
CA ASN A 71 -1.81 10.71 -2.55
C ASN A 71 -1.97 9.22 -2.84
N ILE A 72 -2.55 8.84 -3.98
CA ILE A 72 -2.59 7.45 -4.45
C ILE A 72 -1.68 7.35 -5.66
N LEU A 73 -0.83 6.33 -5.69
CA LEU A 73 0.03 6.10 -6.85
C LEU A 73 -0.83 5.73 -8.06
N GLY A 74 -0.69 6.49 -9.16
CA GLY A 74 -1.50 6.32 -10.36
C GLY A 74 -1.16 5.00 -11.06
N ILE A 75 -2.19 4.21 -11.34
CA ILE A 75 -2.08 3.02 -12.20
C ILE A 75 -2.42 3.44 -13.63
N HIS A 76 -1.53 3.14 -14.56
CA HIS A 76 -1.70 3.48 -15.97
C HIS A 76 -2.35 2.36 -16.77
N ASP A 77 -1.91 1.12 -16.53
CA ASP A 77 -2.34 -0.02 -17.31
C ASP A 77 -2.11 -1.33 -16.55
N ARG A 78 -2.76 -2.39 -16.99
CA ARG A 78 -2.62 -3.74 -16.45
C ARG A 78 -2.86 -4.78 -17.53
N GLY A 79 -2.29 -5.95 -17.35
CA GLY A 79 -2.58 -7.05 -18.27
C GLY A 79 -1.90 -8.34 -17.89
N GLU A 80 -1.82 -9.23 -18.87
CA GLU A 80 -1.11 -10.49 -18.78
C GLU A 80 -0.14 -10.59 -19.95
N SER A 81 1.07 -11.07 -19.69
CA SER A 81 2.06 -11.36 -20.72
C SER A 81 2.88 -12.56 -20.28
N GLY A 82 3.05 -13.55 -21.17
CA GLY A 82 3.78 -14.77 -20.85
C GLY A 82 3.22 -15.56 -19.65
N GLY A 83 1.90 -15.50 -19.42
CA GLY A 83 1.26 -16.15 -18.27
C GLY A 83 1.53 -15.48 -16.92
N GLN A 84 1.98 -14.22 -16.92
CA GLN A 84 2.19 -13.42 -15.70
C GLN A 84 1.39 -12.13 -15.75
N PHE A 85 0.70 -11.81 -14.65
CA PHE A 85 0.08 -10.50 -14.52
C PHE A 85 1.11 -9.40 -14.37
N TRP A 86 0.76 -8.23 -14.89
CA TRP A 86 1.55 -7.03 -14.73
C TRP A 86 0.67 -5.79 -14.53
N ILE A 87 1.24 -4.80 -13.85
CA ILE A 87 0.65 -3.49 -13.62
C ILE A 87 1.71 -2.43 -13.93
N SER A 88 1.37 -1.46 -14.76
CA SER A 88 2.16 -0.26 -15.00
C SER A 88 1.61 0.89 -14.14
N MET A 89 2.50 1.60 -13.45
CA MET A 89 2.15 2.70 -12.55
C MET A 89 3.16 3.85 -12.66
N ASP A 90 2.81 5.00 -12.08
CA ASP A 90 3.69 6.16 -12.00
C ASP A 90 5.06 5.76 -11.41
N PHE A 91 6.15 6.15 -12.07
CA PHE A 91 7.47 6.05 -11.47
C PHE A 91 7.74 7.26 -10.57
N VAL A 92 7.82 7.02 -9.26
CA VAL A 92 8.21 8.05 -8.29
C VAL A 92 9.74 8.09 -8.16
N ALA A 93 10.34 9.13 -8.72
CA ALA A 93 11.75 9.44 -8.50
C ALA A 93 11.93 9.98 -7.06
N GLY A 94 12.19 9.09 -6.11
CA GLY A 94 12.29 9.44 -4.70
C GLY A 94 12.72 8.26 -3.83
N THR A 95 12.15 8.21 -2.64
CA THR A 95 12.40 7.16 -1.64
C THR A 95 11.08 6.66 -1.07
N ASP A 96 11.11 5.56 -0.32
CA ASP A 96 10.01 5.18 0.56
C ASP A 96 10.26 5.60 2.02
N ALA A 97 9.21 5.66 2.82
CA ALA A 97 9.31 6.05 4.23
C ALA A 97 10.11 5.02 5.07
N ALA A 98 10.13 3.74 4.69
CA ALA A 98 10.96 2.75 5.39
C ALA A 98 12.45 3.04 5.22
N LYS A 99 12.86 3.42 4.00
CA LYS A 99 14.24 3.81 3.70
C LYS A 99 14.60 5.13 4.39
N LEU A 100 13.70 6.11 4.44
CA LEU A 100 13.95 7.33 5.23
C LEU A 100 14.14 7.03 6.71
N LEU A 101 13.33 6.14 7.30
CA LEU A 101 13.49 5.74 8.70
C LEU A 101 14.83 5.06 8.93
N ARG A 102 15.24 4.12 8.07
CA ARG A 102 16.53 3.44 8.22
C ARG A 102 17.72 4.39 8.05
N ASP A 103 17.71 5.22 7.00
CA ASP A 103 18.90 5.93 6.56
C ASP A 103 19.05 7.31 7.22
N ARG A 104 17.93 7.97 7.60
CA ARG A 104 17.95 9.35 8.12
C ARG A 104 17.33 9.50 9.51
N TYR A 105 16.32 8.70 9.84
CA TYR A 105 15.55 8.84 11.08
C TYR A 105 15.49 7.54 11.90
N PRO A 106 16.63 6.90 12.23
CA PRO A 106 16.64 5.59 12.90
C PRO A 106 16.10 5.64 14.34
N ARG A 107 15.97 6.83 14.92
CA ARG A 107 15.39 7.07 16.26
C ARG A 107 14.03 7.75 16.21
N GLY A 108 13.39 7.74 15.04
CA GLY A 108 12.13 8.43 14.79
C GLY A 108 12.31 9.75 14.05
N MET A 109 11.27 10.08 13.29
CA MET A 109 11.14 11.29 12.50
C MET A 109 10.47 12.39 13.35
N PRO A 110 10.93 13.65 13.28
CA PRO A 110 10.23 14.79 13.87
C PRO A 110 8.76 14.83 13.46
N LEU A 111 7.88 15.23 14.39
CA LEU A 111 6.44 15.24 14.17
C LEU A 111 6.06 16.11 12.98
N GLU A 112 6.76 17.22 12.77
CA GLU A 112 6.56 18.19 11.69
C GLU A 112 6.79 17.57 10.31
N LEU A 113 7.64 16.54 10.22
CA LEU A 113 7.91 15.81 8.98
C LEU A 113 6.99 14.59 8.84
N ALA A 114 6.67 13.91 9.94
CA ALA A 114 5.85 12.70 9.91
C ALA A 114 4.35 13.01 9.73
N ALA A 115 3.84 14.06 10.37
CA ALA A 115 2.41 14.40 10.35
C ALA A 115 1.86 14.67 8.94
N PRO A 116 2.55 15.41 8.05
CA PRO A 116 2.11 15.58 6.66
C PRO A 116 2.02 14.24 5.90
N ILE A 117 2.98 13.34 6.11
CA ILE A 117 3.00 12.02 5.47
C ILE A 117 1.82 11.17 5.94
N ILE A 118 1.61 11.10 7.26
CA ILE A 118 0.50 10.35 7.87
C ILE A 118 -0.84 10.91 7.40
N THR A 119 -0.98 12.25 7.34
CA THR A 119 -2.19 12.93 6.86
C THR A 119 -2.49 12.59 5.40
N ALA A 120 -1.48 12.64 4.54
CA ALA A 120 -1.61 12.29 3.12
C ALA A 120 -2.08 10.84 2.92
N VAL A 121 -1.50 9.91 3.68
CA VAL A 121 -1.90 8.49 3.64
C VAL A 121 -3.33 8.30 4.17
N GLY A 122 -3.71 8.98 5.25
CA GLY A 122 -5.08 8.98 5.75
C GLY A 122 -6.10 9.43 4.69
N SER A 123 -5.81 10.54 4.00
CA SER A 123 -6.66 11.04 2.90
C SER A 123 -6.80 10.03 1.76
N ALA A 124 -5.71 9.36 1.38
CA ALA A 124 -5.73 8.30 0.35
C ALA A 124 -6.61 7.11 0.77
N LEU A 125 -6.50 6.67 2.02
CA LEU A 125 -7.31 5.57 2.55
C LEU A 125 -8.80 5.94 2.59
N ASP A 126 -9.15 7.13 3.07
CA ASP A 126 -10.53 7.61 3.09
C ASP A 126 -11.14 7.62 1.68
N TYR A 127 -10.37 8.10 0.68
CA TYR A 127 -10.81 8.13 -0.71
C TYR A 127 -11.07 6.74 -1.29
N ALA A 128 -10.19 5.76 -0.98
CA ALA A 128 -10.32 4.38 -1.45
C ALA A 128 -11.46 3.64 -0.74
N HIS A 129 -11.62 3.82 0.58
CA HIS A 129 -12.69 3.21 1.38
C HIS A 129 -14.07 3.64 0.91
N GLN A 130 -14.25 4.92 0.53
CA GLN A 130 -15.49 5.42 -0.06
C GLN A 130 -15.88 4.73 -1.38
N ARG A 131 -14.92 4.06 -2.04
CA ARG A 131 -15.11 3.29 -3.27
C ARG A 131 -15.08 1.77 -3.05
N GLY A 132 -15.09 1.34 -1.78
CA GLY A 132 -15.13 -0.07 -1.40
C GLY A 132 -13.80 -0.80 -1.61
N LEU A 133 -12.67 -0.09 -1.72
CA LEU A 133 -11.34 -0.70 -1.82
C LEU A 133 -10.58 -0.56 -0.51
N LEU A 134 -10.08 -1.68 0.02
CA LEU A 134 -9.18 -1.73 1.18
C LEU A 134 -7.72 -1.84 0.71
N HIS A 135 -6.79 -1.27 1.47
CA HIS A 135 -5.36 -1.36 1.16
C HIS A 135 -4.72 -2.67 1.66
N ARG A 136 -5.00 -3.08 2.90
CA ARG A 136 -4.55 -4.34 3.54
C ARG A 136 -3.03 -4.49 3.78
N ASP A 137 -2.25 -3.45 3.53
CA ASP A 137 -0.78 -3.47 3.65
C ASP A 137 -0.19 -2.07 3.87
N VAL A 138 -0.83 -1.25 4.69
CA VAL A 138 -0.29 0.07 5.01
C VAL A 138 0.96 -0.12 5.88
N LYS A 139 2.12 0.28 5.35
CA LYS A 139 3.42 0.21 6.03
C LYS A 139 4.39 1.23 5.43
N PRO A 140 5.48 1.60 6.13
CA PRO A 140 6.44 2.58 5.63
C PRO A 140 7.00 2.28 4.23
N ALA A 141 7.15 1.01 3.85
CA ALA A 141 7.69 0.61 2.55
C ALA A 141 6.73 0.89 1.37
N ASN A 142 5.43 1.06 1.64
CA ASN A 142 4.42 1.35 0.62
C ASN A 142 4.08 2.84 0.55
N ILE A 143 4.77 3.68 1.33
CA ILE A 143 4.59 5.14 1.33
C ILE A 143 5.78 5.74 0.58
N LEU A 144 5.54 6.13 -0.67
CA LEU A 144 6.55 6.74 -1.54
C LEU A 144 6.56 8.25 -1.33
N ILE A 145 7.76 8.82 -1.34
CA ILE A 145 8.01 10.24 -1.10
C ILE A 145 8.92 10.75 -2.22
N ALA A 146 8.35 11.60 -3.07
CA ALA A 146 9.11 12.39 -4.03
C ALA A 146 9.71 13.61 -3.33
N ASP A 147 10.95 13.95 -3.68
CA ASP A 147 11.64 15.15 -3.19
C ASP A 147 11.58 15.35 -1.66
N PRO A 148 12.03 14.35 -0.87
CA PRO A 148 11.87 14.34 0.59
C PRO A 148 12.55 15.55 1.25
N GLY A 149 11.81 16.26 2.12
CA GLY A 149 12.29 17.44 2.84
C GLY A 149 12.30 18.74 2.03
N SER A 150 11.75 18.74 0.81
CA SER A 150 11.55 19.95 0.01
C SER A 150 10.14 20.53 0.17
N GLU A 151 9.96 21.80 -0.21
CA GLU A 151 8.62 22.43 -0.28
C GLU A 151 7.69 21.75 -1.29
N THR A 152 8.26 21.03 -2.27
CA THR A 152 7.54 20.28 -3.31
C THR A 152 7.38 18.79 -2.97
N GLN A 153 7.60 18.39 -1.71
CA GLN A 153 7.46 17.01 -1.27
C GLN A 153 6.07 16.46 -1.60
N ARG A 154 6.03 15.33 -2.32
CA ARG A 154 4.77 14.62 -2.62
C ARG A 154 4.79 13.23 -2.02
N VAL A 155 3.66 12.83 -1.45
CA VAL A 155 3.47 11.54 -0.78
C VAL A 155 2.47 10.72 -1.56
N PHE A 156 2.83 9.48 -1.90
CA PHE A 156 2.00 8.55 -2.62
C PHE A 156 1.89 7.23 -1.84
N LEU A 157 0.66 6.76 -1.66
CA LEU A 157 0.38 5.43 -1.18
C LEU A 157 0.36 4.46 -2.37
N ALA A 158 1.30 3.52 -2.36
CA ALA A 158 1.49 2.51 -3.40
C ALA A 158 1.01 1.13 -2.94
N ASP A 159 0.89 0.18 -3.87
CA ASP A 159 0.57 -1.21 -3.55
C ASP A 159 -0.76 -1.41 -2.82
N PHE A 160 -1.82 -0.74 -3.31
CA PHE A 160 -3.19 -1.14 -2.98
C PHE A 160 -3.33 -2.64 -3.22
N GLY A 161 -3.94 -3.33 -2.26
CA GLY A 161 -3.91 -4.78 -2.08
C GLY A 161 -4.56 -5.65 -3.16
N ILE A 162 -4.54 -5.21 -4.43
CA ILE A 162 -5.02 -5.78 -5.71
C ILE A 162 -4.71 -7.28 -5.90
N ALA A 163 -3.90 -7.84 -5.02
CA ALA A 163 -3.18 -9.09 -5.14
C ALA A 163 -3.14 -9.87 -3.82
N ARG A 164 -3.98 -9.52 -2.82
CA ARG A 164 -3.97 -10.21 -1.53
C ARG A 164 -5.14 -11.19 -1.39
N PRO A 165 -4.88 -12.46 -1.01
CA PRO A 165 -5.94 -13.41 -0.71
C PRO A 165 -6.72 -12.91 0.51
N VAL A 166 -8.04 -12.75 0.35
CA VAL A 166 -8.97 -12.40 1.44
C VAL A 166 -9.56 -13.66 2.07
N ASP A 167 -9.70 -14.72 1.28
CA ASP A 167 -10.58 -15.86 1.63
C ASP A 167 -9.85 -17.09 2.18
N ASP A 168 -8.54 -17.02 2.47
CA ASP A 168 -7.90 -18.16 3.13
C ASP A 168 -8.03 -18.07 4.66
N THR A 169 -9.28 -18.04 5.12
CA THR A 169 -9.65 -18.13 6.53
C THR A 169 -9.16 -19.43 7.19
N ALA A 170 -8.68 -20.40 6.41
CA ALA A 170 -8.06 -21.63 6.89
C ALA A 170 -6.52 -21.67 6.77
N GLY A 171 -5.90 -20.83 5.93
CA GLY A 171 -4.45 -20.81 5.67
C GLY A 171 -3.64 -19.67 6.31
N LEU A 172 -4.31 -18.64 6.85
CA LEU A 172 -3.65 -17.43 7.39
C LEU A 172 -2.74 -17.67 8.62
N THR A 173 -2.82 -18.85 9.25
CA THR A 173 -1.94 -19.28 10.36
C THR A 173 -0.71 -20.07 9.91
N ALA A 174 -0.63 -20.50 8.64
CA ALA A 174 0.46 -21.32 8.13
C ALA A 174 1.32 -20.55 7.12
N THR A 175 2.47 -20.08 7.60
CA THR A 175 3.74 -20.04 6.83
C THR A 175 4.01 -18.88 5.85
N ASN A 176 3.05 -18.02 5.46
CA ASN A 176 3.30 -17.11 4.31
C ASN A 176 3.39 -15.59 4.56
N PHE A 177 3.30 -15.10 5.81
CA PHE A 177 3.64 -13.70 6.06
C PHE A 177 5.13 -13.52 6.36
N ALA A 178 5.82 -12.77 5.51
CA ALA A 178 7.14 -12.22 5.86
C ALA A 178 7.02 -11.41 7.16
N ILE A 179 8.00 -11.53 8.07
CA ILE A 179 8.05 -10.83 9.36
C ILE A 179 7.76 -9.32 9.20
N GLY A 180 8.25 -8.69 8.13
CA GLY A 180 8.04 -7.27 7.87
C GLY A 180 6.58 -6.88 7.56
N THR A 181 5.72 -7.82 7.16
CA THR A 181 4.31 -7.56 6.84
C THR A 181 3.40 -7.75 8.05
N VAL A 182 3.73 -8.68 8.98
CA VAL A 182 2.90 -8.90 10.19
C VAL A 182 2.96 -7.73 11.17
N ALA A 183 4.06 -6.96 11.17
CA ALA A 183 4.31 -5.88 12.12
C ALA A 183 3.32 -4.70 12.07
N TYR A 184 2.51 -4.63 11.02
CA TYR A 184 1.49 -3.58 10.82
C TYR A 184 0.09 -4.15 10.62
N ALA A 185 -0.06 -5.47 10.55
CA ALA A 185 -1.33 -6.10 10.25
C ALA A 185 -2.30 -5.98 11.43
N ALA A 186 -3.56 -5.69 11.12
CA ALA A 186 -4.61 -5.63 12.12
C ALA A 186 -4.90 -7.01 12.73
N PRO A 187 -5.32 -7.10 14.01
CA PRO A 187 -5.63 -8.38 14.65
C PRO A 187 -6.66 -9.21 13.87
N GLU A 188 -7.73 -8.59 13.38
CA GLU A 188 -8.76 -9.23 12.55
C GLU A 188 -8.16 -9.83 11.26
N GLN A 189 -7.21 -9.15 10.64
CA GLN A 189 -6.53 -9.64 9.44
C GLN A 189 -5.63 -10.85 9.77
N LEU A 190 -4.97 -10.84 10.93
CA LEU A 190 -4.13 -11.95 11.40
C LEU A 190 -4.93 -13.17 11.86
N MET A 191 -6.18 -12.96 12.27
CA MET A 191 -7.11 -14.01 12.69
C MET A 191 -7.96 -14.57 11.55
N GLY A 192 -7.87 -14.00 10.34
CA GLY A 192 -8.78 -14.34 9.24
C GLY A 192 -10.24 -13.97 9.52
N GLU A 193 -10.48 -12.97 10.37
CA GLU A 193 -11.80 -12.43 10.61
C GLU A 193 -12.22 -11.47 9.48
N PRO A 194 -13.53 -11.18 9.32
CA PRO A 194 -13.99 -10.17 8.38
C PRO A 194 -13.29 -8.83 8.58
N ILE A 195 -12.65 -8.32 7.53
CA ILE A 195 -11.91 -7.06 7.52
C ILE A 195 -12.75 -5.91 6.94
N ASP A 196 -12.61 -4.73 7.52
CA ASP A 196 -13.13 -3.47 6.99
C ASP A 196 -12.06 -2.37 7.04
N GLY A 197 -12.43 -1.12 6.76
CA GLY A 197 -11.50 0.02 6.74
C GLY A 197 -10.73 0.24 8.06
N ARG A 198 -11.19 -0.32 9.19
CA ARG A 198 -10.48 -0.24 10.48
C ARG A 198 -9.16 -1.00 10.46
N ALA A 199 -9.02 -2.01 9.60
CA ALA A 199 -7.76 -2.73 9.43
C ALA A 199 -6.66 -1.80 8.87
N ASP A 200 -7.01 -0.97 7.88
CA ASP A 200 -6.07 0.02 7.32
C ASP A 200 -5.77 1.14 8.31
N GLN A 201 -6.75 1.56 9.13
CA GLN A 201 -6.53 2.54 10.19
C GLN A 201 -5.57 2.03 11.26
N TYR A 202 -5.70 0.75 11.65
CA TYR A 202 -4.77 0.10 12.57
C TYR A 202 -3.36 0.08 11.98
N ALA A 203 -3.22 -0.33 10.73
CA ALA A 203 -1.95 -0.38 10.03
C ALA A 203 -1.30 1.01 9.87
N LEU A 204 -2.09 2.05 9.60
CA LEU A 204 -1.63 3.44 9.60
C LEU A 204 -1.17 3.89 11.00
N ALA A 205 -1.86 3.49 12.07
CA ALA A 205 -1.44 3.80 13.44
C ALA A 205 -0.10 3.12 13.80
N CYS A 206 0.07 1.84 13.43
CA CYS A 206 1.35 1.14 13.58
C CYS A 206 2.47 1.81 12.77
N THR A 207 2.15 2.25 11.55
CA THR A 207 3.07 2.99 10.68
C THR A 207 3.47 4.32 11.28
N ALA A 208 2.50 5.10 11.79
CA ALA A 208 2.74 6.37 12.47
C ALA A 208 3.60 6.19 13.72
N PHE A 209 3.33 5.17 14.53
CA PHE A 209 4.16 4.85 15.69
C PHE A 209 5.61 4.61 15.26
N HIS A 210 5.83 3.73 14.29
CA HIS A 210 7.16 3.41 13.80
C HIS A 210 7.87 4.64 13.21
N MET A 211 7.14 5.47 12.47
CA MET A 211 7.69 6.70 11.94
C MET A 211 8.16 7.67 13.03
N LEU A 212 7.42 7.78 14.14
CA LEU A 212 7.70 8.72 15.21
C LEU A 212 8.72 8.19 16.24
N SER A 213 8.78 6.88 16.49
CA SER A 213 9.67 6.27 17.48
C SER A 213 10.96 5.69 16.88
N GLY A 214 10.97 5.40 15.57
CA GLY A 214 12.05 4.65 14.92
C GLY A 214 12.00 3.14 15.17
N THR A 215 11.04 2.65 15.96
CA THR A 215 10.88 1.22 16.30
C THR A 215 9.46 0.74 16.03
N GLN A 216 9.29 -0.54 15.69
CA GLN A 216 7.95 -1.09 15.44
C GLN A 216 7.15 -1.19 16.75
N PRO A 217 5.80 -1.12 16.71
CA PRO A 217 4.98 -1.26 17.92
C PRO A 217 5.24 -2.56 18.69
N TYR A 218 5.50 -3.65 17.97
CA TYR A 218 5.81 -4.95 18.52
C TYR A 218 6.97 -5.59 17.77
N GLU A 219 8.14 -5.59 18.40
CA GLU A 219 9.33 -6.24 17.86
C GLU A 219 9.50 -7.64 18.47
N SER A 220 9.87 -8.59 17.62
CA SER A 220 10.27 -9.94 18.01
C SER A 220 10.94 -10.64 16.82
N PRO A 221 11.97 -11.47 17.05
CA PRO A 221 12.56 -12.30 16.00
C PRO A 221 11.60 -13.40 15.50
N SER A 222 10.57 -13.73 16.29
CA SER A 222 9.50 -14.66 15.92
C SER A 222 8.27 -13.93 15.42
N ALA A 223 7.85 -14.22 14.18
CA ALA A 223 6.61 -13.73 13.59
C ALA A 223 5.38 -14.12 14.43
N ALA A 224 5.36 -15.35 14.95
CA ALA A 224 4.27 -15.83 15.80
C ALA A 224 4.13 -14.97 17.07
N ALA A 225 5.23 -14.58 17.70
CA ALA A 225 5.18 -13.71 18.87
C ALA A 225 4.74 -12.27 18.53
N VAL A 226 5.08 -11.74 17.35
CA VAL A 226 4.53 -10.46 16.86
C VAL A 226 3.02 -10.58 16.67
N ILE A 227 2.55 -11.64 16.00
CA ILE A 227 1.12 -11.92 15.81
C ILE A 227 0.39 -11.98 17.15
N THR A 228 0.91 -12.77 18.11
CA THR A 228 0.33 -12.86 19.47
C THR A 228 0.25 -11.49 20.14
N LYS A 229 1.27 -10.64 20.02
CA LYS A 229 1.23 -9.29 20.62
C LYS A 229 0.13 -8.42 20.02
N HIS A 230 -0.03 -8.40 18.69
CA HIS A 230 -1.12 -7.67 18.01
C HIS A 230 -2.49 -8.19 18.45
N VAL A 231 -2.67 -9.52 18.43
CA VAL A 231 -3.90 -10.20 18.86
C VAL A 231 -4.25 -9.88 20.32
N MET A 232 -3.28 -9.98 21.23
CA MET A 232 -3.50 -9.74 22.66
C MET A 232 -3.77 -8.27 22.97
N ALA A 233 -3.23 -7.33 22.19
CA ALA A 233 -3.52 -5.92 22.35
C ALA A 233 -5.01 -5.59 22.12
N ARG A 234 -5.70 -6.31 21.22
CA ARG A 234 -7.15 -6.21 21.02
C ARG A 234 -7.93 -6.58 22.29
N HIS A 235 -7.51 -7.63 22.99
CA HIS A 235 -8.12 -8.07 24.24
C HIS A 235 -7.82 -7.14 25.42
N ARG A 236 -6.66 -6.47 25.43
CA ARG A 236 -6.25 -5.49 26.46
C ARG A 236 -7.01 -4.16 26.43
N ARG A 237 -8.04 -4.01 25.59
CA ARG A 237 -8.99 -2.87 25.65
C ARG A 237 -9.64 -2.68 27.03
N SER A 238 -9.51 -3.65 27.95
CA SER A 238 -10.05 -3.58 29.30
C SER A 238 -9.05 -3.19 30.42
N ALA A 239 -7.74 -3.04 30.20
CA ALA A 239 -6.81 -2.62 31.27
C ALA A 239 -5.49 -1.98 30.80
N SER A 240 -5.38 -0.66 31.01
CA SER A 240 -4.22 0.18 31.40
C SER A 240 -2.78 -0.03 30.88
N ALA A 241 -2.47 -0.93 29.93
CA ALA A 241 -1.07 -1.17 29.50
C ALA A 241 -0.83 -1.23 27.98
N ALA A 242 -1.71 -0.63 27.18
CA ALA A 242 -1.45 -0.38 25.76
C ALA A 242 -0.88 1.04 25.58
N PRO A 243 0.00 1.31 24.59
CA PRO A 243 0.27 2.68 24.16
C PRO A 243 -1.07 3.39 24.03
N ASN A 244 -1.21 4.60 24.58
CA ASN A 244 -2.50 5.26 24.81
C ASN A 244 -3.23 5.57 23.48
N TRP A 245 -3.84 4.53 22.90
CA TRP A 245 -4.53 4.49 21.62
C TRP A 245 -5.80 5.35 21.65
N ARG A 246 -6.26 5.75 22.85
CA ARG A 246 -7.43 6.62 23.06
C ARG A 246 -7.24 8.04 22.51
N ALA A 247 -6.00 8.48 22.32
CA ALA A 247 -5.70 9.78 21.71
C ALA A 247 -5.80 9.72 20.16
N TRP A 248 -5.46 8.57 19.56
CA TRP A 248 -5.35 8.40 18.11
C TRP A 248 -6.69 8.06 17.44
N THR A 249 -7.58 7.31 18.10
CA THR A 249 -8.94 7.06 17.60
C THR A 249 -9.85 8.30 17.62
N ARG A 250 -9.37 9.42 18.17
CA ARG A 250 -10.09 10.70 18.22
C ARG A 250 -9.79 11.64 17.05
N TYR A 251 -8.92 11.24 16.11
CA TYR A 251 -8.77 11.96 14.85
C TYR A 251 -9.96 11.64 13.93
N SER A 252 -11.05 12.38 14.10
CA SER A 252 -12.15 12.46 13.14
C SER A 252 -11.89 13.62 12.20
N PRO A 253 -11.67 13.42 10.89
CA PRO A 253 -12.05 14.44 9.93
C PRO A 253 -13.58 14.48 9.94
N GLY A 254 -14.13 15.48 10.62
CA GLY A 254 -15.57 15.61 10.82
C GLY A 254 -16.31 15.76 9.49
N ARG A 255 -17.08 14.73 9.10
CA ARG A 255 -18.44 14.78 8.51
C ARG A 255 -18.88 13.39 8.07
N TRP A 256 -19.05 12.50 9.04
CA TRP A 256 -19.81 11.26 8.86
C TRP A 256 -21.32 11.55 8.89
N ARG A 257 -21.80 12.36 7.94
CA ARG A 257 -23.24 12.48 7.64
C ARG A 257 -23.45 13.02 6.23
N LYS A 258 -23.97 12.13 5.37
CA LYS A 258 -24.67 12.34 4.09
C LYS A 258 -24.35 13.65 3.35
N SER A 259 -23.56 13.56 2.30
CA SER A 259 -23.68 14.44 1.13
C SER A 259 -23.42 13.63 -0.13
N ARG A 260 -24.47 13.43 -0.94
CA ARG A 260 -24.35 12.91 -2.30
C ARG A 260 -23.59 13.93 -3.16
N PRO A 261 -22.63 13.54 -4.00
CA PRO A 261 -22.17 14.40 -5.06
C PRO A 261 -23.09 14.23 -6.27
N SER A 262 -23.86 15.26 -6.59
CA SER A 262 -24.36 15.52 -7.94
C SER A 262 -23.28 16.29 -8.68
N GLY A 263 -22.61 15.65 -9.63
CA GLY A 263 -21.64 16.30 -10.50
C GLY A 263 -21.41 15.43 -11.73
N SER A 264 -21.96 15.85 -12.86
CA SER A 264 -21.70 15.23 -14.16
C SER A 264 -20.23 15.40 -14.54
N PRO A 265 -19.59 14.40 -15.18
CA PRO A 265 -18.23 14.55 -15.67
C PRO A 265 -18.18 15.58 -16.81
N ILE A 266 -17.35 16.61 -16.64
CA ILE A 266 -16.97 17.50 -17.74
C ILE A 266 -15.81 16.80 -18.45
N ALA A 267 -16.11 16.14 -19.57
CA ALA A 267 -15.07 15.73 -20.51
C ALA A 267 -14.48 17.00 -21.14
N ALA A 268 -13.16 17.11 -21.18
CA ALA A 268 -12.49 18.16 -21.96
C ALA A 268 -12.77 17.90 -23.45
N THR A 269 -13.77 18.58 -24.01
CA THR A 269 -13.94 18.66 -25.46
C THR A 269 -12.94 19.67 -25.98
N SER A 270 -11.98 19.19 -26.77
CA SER A 270 -11.06 20.01 -27.55
C SER A 270 -11.84 20.98 -28.44
N PRO A 271 -11.45 22.27 -28.55
CA PRO A 271 -12.00 23.13 -29.57
C PRO A 271 -11.39 22.75 -30.93
N SER A 272 -12.24 22.31 -31.85
CA SER A 272 -11.92 22.20 -33.26
C SER A 272 -11.82 23.59 -33.88
N SER A 273 -10.65 23.98 -34.38
CA SER A 273 -10.42 24.87 -35.53
C SER A 273 -8.98 24.72 -35.98
#